data_AF-A0AAJ6AIB3-F1
#
_entry.id   AF-A0AAJ6AIB3-F1
#
_cell.length_a   1.000
_cell.length_b   1.000
_cell.length_c   1.000
_cell.angle_alpha   90.00
_cell.angle_beta   90.00
_cell.angle_gamma   90.00
#
_symmetry.space_group_name_H-M   'P 1'
#
loop_
_entity.id
_entity.type
_entity.pdbx_description
1 polymer ?
#
loop_
_entity_poly.entity_id
_entity_poly.type
_entity_poly.pdbx_seq_one_letter_code
_entity_poly.pdbx_strand_id
1 'polypeptide(L)'
;MNITTRIAHLRQSIGSLAGQAHVAQTDAEKRISANRAEASEQLQHAIQDAEAVYRSGEISATASRENAVARLLSELRKADPSSRVRDIPENAGVRAPNPLTRVGTIHGQRGDEAPLSIPLIDSSGVVISSTQQTRELALQLVRSVVADVVSQIPALHLRLSLFDPNVSSELADFGPLKDARPQTAPKPMSEVHELRQRLGEIFAHVQETASMLKQVQSPSLSEYWKTLDTPEGEYHVLVLLDYPAGLDKEGAQRLAKFSHVANKGAFLIVLRTLDHDMDEDLVTADEKILSGCEHVIVHPHSIEIAGYPPSDRFQTHISYDSTAVRDVVKDAVRTAREAKGPVIPLQSVLRDSDVEFWQSSAIDGLETVIGRYQNEPLIVRLRGASPPIANMLIGGAVGQGKSNLLLNIVYGLTYAYPPEELELYLLDFKEGLEFKKFGPDKNGENWLPHASLLSLHTRQEDGLIALRNIQQRV
;
A
#
# COMPACT_ATOMS: atom_id res chain seq x y z
N MET A 1 32.83 8.83 -27.96
CA MET A 1 33.42 8.37 -26.68
C MET A 1 33.63 6.86 -26.78
N ASN A 2 34.85 6.36 -26.54
CA ASN A 2 35.24 4.99 -26.86
C ASN A 2 34.59 3.98 -25.86
N ILE A 3 34.21 2.79 -26.34
CA ILE A 3 33.44 1.78 -25.56
C ILE A 3 34.14 1.42 -24.24
N THR A 4 35.48 1.38 -24.26
CA THR A 4 36.33 1.13 -23.10
C THR A 4 36.15 2.18 -21.99
N THR A 5 35.94 3.44 -22.36
CA THR A 5 35.71 4.56 -21.42
C THR A 5 34.32 4.45 -20.77
N ARG A 6 33.31 3.97 -21.51
CA ARG A 6 31.96 3.72 -20.99
C ARG A 6 31.92 2.55 -19.98
N ILE A 7 32.68 1.49 -20.26
CA ILE A 7 32.80 0.32 -19.35
C ILE A 7 33.54 0.71 -18.06
N ALA A 8 34.58 1.55 -18.15
CA ALA A 8 35.28 2.06 -16.97
C ALA A 8 34.36 2.92 -16.09
N HIS A 9 33.55 3.80 -16.70
CA HIS A 9 32.57 4.62 -15.98
C HIS A 9 31.49 3.78 -15.30
N LEU A 10 30.96 2.76 -15.99
CA LEU A 10 29.98 1.83 -15.43
C LEU A 10 30.54 1.03 -14.25
N ARG A 11 31.78 0.54 -14.33
CA ARG A 11 32.43 -0.15 -13.20
C ARG A 11 32.63 0.78 -12.00
N GLN A 12 32.98 2.03 -12.23
CA GLN A 12 33.14 3.03 -11.18
C GLN A 12 31.80 3.38 -10.53
N SER A 13 30.73 3.54 -11.31
CA SER A 13 29.38 3.79 -10.80
C SER A 13 28.78 2.59 -10.04
N ILE A 14 29.04 1.36 -10.49
CA ILE A 14 28.64 0.14 -9.76
C ILE A 14 29.42 0.02 -8.44
N GLY A 15 30.72 0.33 -8.45
CA GLY A 15 31.55 0.37 -7.24
C GLY A 15 31.08 1.42 -6.23
N SER A 16 30.69 2.61 -6.69
CA SER A 16 30.15 3.66 -5.81
C SER A 16 28.77 3.30 -5.25
N LEU A 17 27.90 2.67 -6.06
CA LEU A 17 26.59 2.21 -5.61
C LEU A 17 26.68 1.06 -4.61
N ALA A 18 27.61 0.12 -4.80
CA ALA A 18 27.88 -0.96 -3.85
C ALA A 18 28.46 -0.42 -2.53
N GLY A 19 29.35 0.57 -2.60
CA GLY A 19 29.87 1.27 -1.41
C GLY A 19 28.78 2.02 -0.64
N GLN A 20 27.87 2.70 -1.34
CA GLN A 20 26.73 3.41 -0.74
C GLN A 20 25.70 2.45 -0.14
N ALA A 21 25.44 1.30 -0.77
CA ALA A 21 24.55 0.27 -0.24
C ALA A 21 25.12 -0.38 1.03
N HIS A 22 26.43 -0.61 1.09
CA HIS A 22 27.09 -1.15 2.27
C HIS A 22 27.04 -0.16 3.46
N VAL A 23 27.31 1.13 3.22
CA VAL A 23 27.18 2.18 4.25
C VAL A 23 25.74 2.30 4.77
N ALA A 24 24.75 2.28 3.87
CA ALA A 24 23.33 2.32 4.26
C ALA A 24 22.87 1.08 5.06
N GLN A 25 23.42 -0.10 4.75
CA GLN A 25 23.20 -1.32 5.50
C GLN A 25 23.83 -1.25 6.90
N THR A 26 25.08 -0.78 7.00
CA THR A 26 25.76 -0.61 8.29
C THR A 26 25.06 0.43 9.17
N ASP A 27 24.52 1.51 8.59
CA ASP A 27 23.75 2.51 9.33
C ASP A 27 22.36 2.00 9.78
N ALA A 28 21.73 1.13 8.99
CA ALA A 28 20.49 0.46 9.37
C ALA A 28 20.71 -0.56 10.50
N GLU A 29 21.76 -1.38 10.42
CA GLU A 29 22.16 -2.32 11.47
C GLU A 29 22.52 -1.59 12.78
N LYS A 30 23.24 -0.47 12.68
CA LYS A 30 23.51 0.41 13.84
C LYS A 30 22.23 0.97 14.43
N ARG A 31 21.26 1.42 13.63
CA ARG A 31 19.96 1.92 14.12
C ARG A 31 19.13 0.82 14.78
N ILE A 32 19.06 -0.37 14.20
CA ILE A 32 18.37 -1.52 14.80
C ILE A 32 19.03 -1.90 16.12
N SER A 33 20.37 -1.94 16.17
CA SER A 33 21.11 -2.21 17.40
C SER A 33 20.92 -1.11 18.45
N ALA A 34 20.82 0.16 18.05
CA ALA A 34 20.59 1.29 18.92
C ALA A 34 19.16 1.30 19.48
N ASN A 35 18.15 1.05 18.64
CA ASN A 35 16.75 0.92 19.08
C ASN A 35 16.56 -0.31 19.98
N ARG A 36 17.25 -1.41 19.70
CA ARG A 36 17.24 -2.62 20.53
C ARG A 36 17.95 -2.38 21.86
N ALA A 37 19.07 -1.64 21.86
CA ALA A 37 19.77 -1.23 23.06
C ALA A 37 18.91 -0.24 23.88
N GLU A 38 18.27 0.73 23.25
CA GLU A 38 17.36 1.68 23.90
C GLU A 38 16.13 0.98 24.49
N ALA A 39 15.50 0.07 23.75
CA ALA A 39 14.39 -0.74 24.26
C ALA A 39 14.84 -1.67 25.41
N SER A 40 16.03 -2.27 25.30
CA SER A 40 16.62 -3.11 26.34
C SER A 40 17.02 -2.30 27.58
N GLU A 41 17.54 -1.08 27.40
CA GLU A 41 17.93 -0.17 28.47
C GLU A 41 16.70 0.42 29.15
N GLN A 42 15.65 0.79 28.41
CA GLN A 42 14.35 1.17 28.95
C GLN A 42 13.70 0.01 29.72
N LEU A 43 13.81 -1.22 29.22
CA LEU A 43 13.31 -2.40 29.92
C LEU A 43 14.14 -2.72 31.18
N GLN A 44 15.47 -2.57 31.12
CA GLN A 44 16.35 -2.74 32.28
C GLN A 44 16.15 -1.64 33.33
N HIS A 45 15.95 -0.38 32.91
CA HIS A 45 15.58 0.71 33.80
C HIS A 45 14.20 0.46 34.42
N ALA A 46 13.21 0.02 33.65
CA ALA A 46 11.90 -0.34 34.18
C ALA A 46 11.98 -1.50 35.18
N ILE A 47 12.86 -2.50 34.96
CA ILE A 47 13.11 -3.61 35.87
C ILE A 47 13.86 -3.13 37.13
N GLN A 48 14.89 -2.31 36.99
CA GLN A 48 15.66 -1.75 38.13
C GLN A 48 14.82 -0.78 38.96
N ASP A 49 13.97 0.04 38.32
CA ASP A 49 13.02 0.92 39.00
C ASP A 49 11.95 0.09 39.70
N ALA A 50 11.47 -1.00 39.09
CA ALA A 50 10.55 -1.94 39.75
C ALA A 50 11.21 -2.67 40.94
N GLU A 51 12.49 -3.04 40.83
CA GLU A 51 13.27 -3.68 41.91
C GLU A 51 13.65 -2.71 43.03
N ALA A 52 13.96 -1.45 42.71
CA ALA A 52 14.22 -0.38 43.67
C ALA A 52 12.95 -0.01 44.46
N VAL A 53 11.81 0.05 43.76
CA VAL A 53 10.47 0.24 44.34
C VAL A 53 10.04 -0.95 45.21
N TYR A 54 10.48 -2.17 44.89
CA TYR A 54 10.28 -3.35 45.73
C TYR A 54 11.12 -3.31 47.02
N ARG A 55 12.30 -2.66 46.98
CA ARG A 55 13.26 -2.59 48.08
C ARG A 55 12.99 -1.44 49.06
N SER A 56 12.35 -0.35 48.62
CA SER A 56 12.21 0.89 49.39
C SER A 56 10.80 1.14 49.95
N GLY A 57 10.08 0.10 50.35
CA GLY A 57 8.67 0.21 50.75
C GLY A 57 8.37 1.38 51.70
N GLU A 58 7.76 2.45 51.19
CA GLU A 58 6.98 3.42 51.96
C GLU A 58 6.10 4.29 51.04
N ILE A 59 4.80 4.00 51.10
CA ILE A 59 3.63 4.91 51.17
C ILE A 59 3.86 6.35 50.64
N SER A 60 3.70 6.57 49.32
CA SER A 60 3.24 7.89 48.79
C SER A 60 2.86 7.91 47.29
N ALA A 61 3.30 6.92 46.50
CA ALA A 61 3.24 7.01 45.04
C ALA A 61 1.94 6.51 44.36
N THR A 62 0.81 6.39 45.07
CA THR A 62 -0.39 5.73 44.53
C THR A 62 -1.05 6.51 43.37
N ALA A 63 -1.10 7.85 43.45
CA ALA A 63 -1.74 8.69 42.43
C ALA A 63 -0.90 8.89 41.15
N SER A 64 0.44 8.87 41.25
CA SER A 64 1.31 8.90 40.07
C SER A 64 1.43 7.52 39.40
N ARG A 65 1.31 6.42 40.18
CA ARG A 65 1.23 5.05 39.65
C ARG A 65 0.01 4.86 38.77
N GLU A 66 -1.17 5.25 39.27
CA GLU A 66 -2.43 5.08 38.53
C GLU A 66 -2.44 5.92 37.26
N ASN A 67 -1.91 7.15 37.29
CA ASN A 67 -1.87 8.00 36.09
C ASN A 67 -0.86 7.54 35.03
N ALA A 68 0.34 7.07 35.42
CA ALA A 68 1.34 6.59 34.45
C ALA A 68 0.92 5.25 33.82
N VAL A 69 0.40 4.33 34.63
CA VAL A 69 -0.13 3.05 34.17
C VAL A 69 -1.42 3.27 33.36
N ALA A 70 -2.31 4.19 33.73
CA ALA A 70 -3.48 4.53 32.92
C ALA A 70 -3.09 5.17 31.59
N ARG A 71 -2.01 5.97 31.52
CA ARG A 71 -1.52 6.57 30.27
C ARG A 71 -0.94 5.51 29.33
N LEU A 72 -0.06 4.64 29.82
CA LEU A 72 0.49 3.51 29.07
C LEU A 72 -0.59 2.51 28.66
N LEU A 73 -1.49 2.13 29.56
CA LEU A 73 -2.65 1.29 29.23
C LEU A 73 -3.61 1.98 28.26
N SER A 74 -3.72 3.31 28.26
CA SER A 74 -4.54 4.03 27.27
C SER A 74 -3.89 4.05 25.88
N GLU A 75 -2.56 4.13 25.80
CA GLU A 75 -1.83 4.06 24.54
C GLU A 75 -1.80 2.61 24.00
N LEU A 76 -1.71 1.62 24.88
CA LEU A 76 -1.77 0.20 24.53
C LEU A 76 -3.20 -0.28 24.23
N ARG A 77 -4.25 0.27 24.87
CA ARG A 77 -5.67 0.01 24.52
C ARG A 77 -6.06 0.57 23.15
N LYS A 78 -5.43 1.66 22.70
CA LYS A 78 -5.55 2.16 21.32
C LYS A 78 -4.92 1.21 20.29
N ALA A 79 -4.16 0.19 20.73
CA ALA A 79 -3.53 -0.83 19.90
C ALA A 79 -4.29 -2.17 19.84
N ASP A 80 -5.47 -2.27 20.44
CA ASP A 80 -6.28 -3.50 20.49
C ASP A 80 -7.21 -3.62 19.26
N PRO A 81 -7.07 -4.64 18.39
CA PRO A 81 -7.97 -4.86 17.25
C PRO A 81 -9.43 -5.05 17.66
N SER A 82 -9.70 -5.64 18.84
CA SER A 82 -11.06 -5.90 19.32
C SER A 82 -11.76 -4.64 19.86
N SER A 83 -11.00 -3.63 20.27
CA SER A 83 -11.52 -2.29 20.57
C SER A 83 -11.63 -1.42 19.30
N ARG A 84 -10.78 -1.65 18.30
CA ARG A 84 -10.73 -0.91 17.01
C ARG A 84 -11.89 -1.22 16.07
N VAL A 85 -12.60 -2.35 16.23
CA VAL A 85 -13.83 -2.64 15.47
C VAL A 85 -14.99 -1.71 15.86
N ARG A 86 -14.96 -1.07 17.03
CA ARG A 86 -16.06 -0.20 17.51
C ARG A 86 -15.84 1.29 17.36
N ASP A 87 -14.60 1.72 17.17
CA ASP A 87 -14.23 3.14 17.00
C ASP A 87 -13.57 3.35 15.63
N ILE A 88 -14.33 3.12 14.55
CA ILE A 88 -14.04 3.73 13.25
C ILE A 88 -14.80 5.06 13.25
N PRO A 89 -14.16 6.23 13.45
CA PRO A 89 -14.84 7.49 13.27
C PRO A 89 -15.23 7.61 11.79
N GLU A 90 -16.53 7.74 11.54
CA GLU A 90 -17.06 8.22 10.28
C GLU A 90 -16.48 9.63 10.03
N ASN A 91 -15.49 9.72 9.13
CA ASN A 91 -14.73 10.91 8.72
C ASN A 91 -13.60 11.36 9.67
N ALA A 92 -12.34 11.07 9.32
CA ALA A 92 -11.20 12.00 9.46
C ALA A 92 -9.85 11.38 8.99
N GLY A 93 -9.35 11.84 7.82
CA GLY A 93 -7.92 11.86 7.49
C GLY A 93 -7.20 10.53 7.22
N VAL A 94 -6.05 10.63 6.53
CA VAL A 94 -5.10 9.52 6.37
C VAL A 94 -4.59 9.11 7.74
N ARG A 95 -4.83 7.86 8.14
CA ARG A 95 -4.18 7.27 9.30
C ARG A 95 -2.99 6.45 8.83
N ALA A 96 -1.79 6.94 9.08
CA ALA A 96 -0.58 6.15 8.86
C ALA A 96 -0.63 4.86 9.71
N PRO A 97 -0.23 3.70 9.14
CA PRO A 97 -0.23 2.44 9.88
C PRO A 97 0.74 2.50 11.05
N ASN A 98 0.43 1.78 12.13
CA ASN A 98 1.32 1.64 13.28
C ASN A 98 2.46 0.66 12.92
N PRO A 99 3.74 1.03 13.12
CA PRO A 99 4.86 0.11 12.91
C PRO A 99 4.79 -1.17 13.74
N LEU A 100 4.09 -1.14 14.89
CA LEU A 100 3.93 -2.29 15.77
C LEU A 100 2.64 -3.07 15.46
N THR A 101 2.77 -4.39 15.35
CA THR A 101 1.66 -5.34 15.18
C THR A 101 1.55 -6.25 16.40
N ARG A 102 0.32 -6.43 16.89
CA ARG A 102 0.02 -7.32 18.01
C ARG A 102 0.10 -8.78 17.56
N VAL A 103 0.83 -9.60 18.31
CA VAL A 103 0.96 -11.05 18.11
C VAL A 103 0.38 -11.86 19.26
N GLY A 104 -0.05 -11.20 20.33
CA GLY A 104 -0.72 -11.88 21.43
C GLY A 104 -1.00 -10.96 22.61
N THR A 105 -1.13 -11.57 23.78
CA THR A 105 -1.35 -10.89 25.05
C THR A 105 -0.42 -11.50 26.09
N ILE A 106 0.19 -10.65 26.91
CA ILE A 106 0.96 -11.01 28.09
C ILE A 106 0.01 -10.93 29.29
N HIS A 107 -0.08 -12.01 30.07
CA HIS A 107 -0.77 -12.03 31.34
C HIS A 107 0.25 -12.00 32.48
N GLY A 108 0.19 -10.97 33.31
CA GLY A 108 0.98 -10.82 34.52
C GLY A 108 0.46 -11.68 35.68
N GLN A 109 1.32 -11.97 36.65
CA GLN A 109 0.98 -12.82 37.80
C GLN A 109 -0.15 -12.28 38.70
N ARG A 110 -0.52 -11.00 38.56
CA ARG A 110 -1.57 -10.33 39.33
C ARG A 110 -2.87 -10.10 38.55
N GLY A 111 -3.00 -10.68 37.35
CA GLY A 111 -4.17 -10.51 36.48
C GLY A 111 -4.11 -9.29 35.55
N ASP A 112 -2.98 -8.60 35.50
CA ASP A 112 -2.75 -7.52 34.53
C ASP A 112 -2.56 -8.09 33.11
N GLU A 113 -3.14 -7.44 32.10
CA GLU A 113 -2.98 -7.83 30.70
C GLU A 113 -2.31 -6.71 29.89
N ALA A 114 -1.37 -7.08 29.03
CA ALA A 114 -0.71 -6.16 28.11
C ALA A 114 -0.62 -6.77 26.71
N PRO A 115 -0.73 -5.98 25.62
CA PRO A 115 -0.57 -6.51 24.27
C PRO A 115 0.89 -6.91 24.05
N LEU A 116 1.10 -8.10 23.52
CA LEU A 116 2.40 -8.56 23.03
C LEU A 116 2.51 -8.15 21.56
N SER A 117 3.50 -7.31 21.23
CA SER A 117 3.63 -6.71 19.89
C SER A 117 5.07 -6.79 19.37
N ILE A 118 5.20 -6.84 18.04
CA ILE A 118 6.47 -6.83 17.30
C ILE A 118 6.50 -5.68 16.29
N PRO A 119 7.68 -5.18 15.91
CA PRO A 119 7.83 -4.39 14.69
C PRO A 119 7.45 -5.21 13.46
N LEU A 120 6.59 -4.68 12.59
CA LEU A 120 6.22 -5.35 11.35
C LEU A 120 6.11 -4.37 10.19
N ILE A 121 5.26 -3.35 10.32
CA ILE A 121 5.06 -2.37 9.26
C ILE A 121 6.30 -1.45 9.21
N ASP A 122 6.84 -1.27 8.00
CA ASP A 122 8.14 -0.63 7.73
C ASP A 122 9.39 -1.37 8.27
N SER A 123 9.22 -2.62 8.72
CA SER A 123 10.30 -3.57 9.00
C SER A 123 10.38 -4.64 7.91
N SER A 124 11.42 -5.48 7.91
CA SER A 124 11.60 -6.54 6.91
C SER A 124 10.51 -7.62 6.89
N GLY A 125 9.90 -7.89 8.04
CA GLY A 125 8.88 -8.91 8.19
C GLY A 125 8.99 -9.70 9.48
N VAL A 126 8.17 -10.75 9.59
CA VAL A 126 8.14 -11.70 10.71
C VAL A 126 8.25 -13.14 10.21
N VAL A 127 9.04 -13.95 10.90
CA VAL A 127 9.09 -15.41 10.79
C VAL A 127 8.40 -16.01 12.01
N ILE A 128 7.32 -16.74 11.78
CA ILE A 128 6.55 -17.47 12.79
C ILE A 128 6.95 -18.94 12.66
N SER A 129 7.80 -19.42 13.57
CA SER A 129 8.26 -20.80 13.61
C SER A 129 7.33 -21.68 14.43
N SER A 130 7.03 -22.87 13.89
CA SER A 130 6.17 -23.87 14.52
C SER A 130 6.69 -25.27 14.25
N THR A 131 6.30 -26.23 15.08
CA THR A 131 6.38 -27.66 14.75
C THR A 131 5.05 -28.11 14.15
N GLN A 132 4.98 -29.33 13.65
CA GLN A 132 3.76 -29.94 13.14
C GLN A 132 2.65 -29.95 14.20
N GLN A 133 3.00 -30.05 15.48
CA GLN A 133 2.06 -30.00 16.60
C GLN A 133 1.51 -28.59 16.86
N THR A 134 2.31 -27.54 16.63
CA THR A 134 1.92 -26.14 16.88
C THR A 134 1.52 -25.37 15.63
N ARG A 135 1.52 -26.04 14.45
CA ARG A 135 1.23 -25.42 13.16
C ARG A 135 -0.12 -24.68 13.13
N GLU A 136 -1.18 -25.28 13.66
CA GLU A 136 -2.51 -24.64 13.67
C GLU A 136 -2.52 -23.34 14.50
N LEU A 137 -1.86 -23.33 15.66
CA LEU A 137 -1.72 -22.13 16.48
C LEU A 137 -0.90 -21.05 15.76
N ALA A 138 0.18 -21.44 15.08
CA ALA A 138 0.99 -20.53 14.29
C ALA A 138 0.23 -19.96 13.09
N LEU A 139 -0.63 -20.76 12.47
CA LEU A 139 -1.49 -20.30 11.40
C LEU A 139 -2.57 -19.32 11.89
N GLN A 140 -3.16 -19.57 13.06
CA GLN A 140 -4.05 -18.61 13.72
C GLN A 140 -3.35 -17.28 13.99
N LEU A 141 -2.08 -17.33 14.41
CA LEU A 141 -1.26 -16.12 14.54
C LEU A 141 -1.02 -15.43 13.20
N VAL A 142 -0.67 -16.16 12.13
CA VAL A 142 -0.54 -15.59 10.77
C VAL A 142 -1.83 -14.89 10.36
N ARG A 143 -3.00 -15.52 10.53
CA ARG A 143 -4.30 -14.93 10.22
C ARG A 143 -4.56 -13.66 11.03
N SER A 144 -4.24 -13.68 12.33
CA SER A 144 -4.38 -12.51 13.22
C SER A 144 -3.49 -11.34 12.77
N VAL A 145 -2.22 -11.62 12.44
CA VAL A 145 -1.27 -10.63 11.93
C VAL A 145 -1.72 -10.05 10.60
N VAL A 146 -2.16 -10.89 9.65
CA VAL A 146 -2.67 -10.42 8.36
C VAL A 146 -3.93 -9.57 8.55
N ALA A 147 -4.83 -9.94 9.46
CA ALA A 147 -6.01 -9.14 9.77
C ALA A 147 -5.64 -7.78 10.38
N ASP A 148 -4.66 -7.71 11.29
CA ASP A 148 -4.15 -6.44 11.82
C ASP A 148 -3.59 -5.56 10.70
N VAL A 149 -2.80 -6.12 9.79
CA VAL A 149 -2.30 -5.39 8.60
C VAL A 149 -3.43 -4.85 7.73
N VAL A 150 -4.45 -5.67 7.43
CA VAL A 150 -5.62 -5.27 6.62
C VAL A 150 -6.44 -4.17 7.33
N SER A 151 -6.50 -4.19 8.66
CA SER A 151 -7.20 -3.17 9.44
C SER A 151 -6.49 -1.81 9.43
N GLN A 152 -5.18 -1.80 9.19
CA GLN A 152 -4.34 -0.60 9.26
C GLN A 152 -4.03 0.00 7.89
N ILE A 153 -3.95 -0.82 6.84
CA ILE A 153 -3.58 -0.40 5.49
C ILE A 153 -4.82 -0.40 4.61
N PRO A 154 -5.22 0.76 4.03
CA PRO A 154 -6.37 0.81 3.13
C PRO A 154 -6.22 -0.17 1.96
N ALA A 155 -7.27 -0.94 1.66
CA ALA A 155 -7.19 -2.03 0.69
C ALA A 155 -6.72 -1.60 -0.72
N LEU A 156 -6.97 -0.35 -1.11
CA LEU A 156 -6.49 0.21 -2.39
C LEU A 156 -4.96 0.31 -2.45
N HIS A 157 -4.31 0.51 -1.30
CA HIS A 157 -2.87 0.64 -1.11
C HIS A 157 -2.20 -0.65 -0.61
N LEU A 158 -2.94 -1.75 -0.46
CA LEU A 158 -2.42 -3.04 0.01
C LEU A 158 -2.27 -4.02 -1.17
N ARG A 159 -1.17 -4.78 -1.21
CA ARG A 159 -0.93 -5.90 -2.13
C ARG A 159 -0.53 -7.14 -1.33
N LEU A 160 -1.52 -7.96 -0.95
CA LEU A 160 -1.36 -9.19 -0.19
C LEU A 160 -1.13 -10.38 -1.12
N SER A 161 0.13 -10.78 -1.30
CA SER A 161 0.52 -11.92 -2.13
C SER A 161 0.74 -13.15 -1.26
N LEU A 162 0.22 -14.30 -1.67
CA LEU A 162 0.32 -15.56 -0.93
C LEU A 162 1.13 -16.58 -1.74
N PHE A 163 2.13 -17.20 -1.11
CA PHE A 163 2.76 -18.43 -1.57
C PHE A 163 2.34 -19.59 -0.67
N ASP A 164 1.67 -20.57 -1.25
CA ASP A 164 1.15 -21.76 -0.59
C ASP A 164 1.49 -22.99 -1.43
N PRO A 165 2.61 -23.68 -1.11
CA PRO A 165 3.07 -24.84 -1.88
C PRO A 165 2.12 -26.03 -1.79
N ASN A 166 1.24 -26.05 -0.78
CA ASN A 166 0.33 -27.16 -0.48
C ASN A 166 -1.09 -26.91 -0.97
N VAL A 167 -1.39 -25.72 -1.52
CA VAL A 167 -2.75 -25.31 -1.97
C VAL A 167 -3.80 -25.54 -0.87
N SER A 168 -3.40 -25.20 0.35
CA SER A 168 -4.10 -25.49 1.61
C SER A 168 -5.37 -24.67 1.83
N SER A 169 -5.54 -23.53 1.13
CA SER A 169 -6.66 -22.59 1.30
C SER A 169 -6.73 -21.93 2.69
N GLU A 170 -5.63 -21.95 3.44
CA GLU A 170 -5.60 -21.54 4.84
C GLU A 170 -5.84 -20.02 5.05
N LEU A 171 -5.63 -19.20 4.02
CA LEU A 171 -5.91 -17.76 4.03
C LEU A 171 -7.08 -17.37 3.12
N ALA A 172 -8.00 -18.30 2.84
CA ALA A 172 -9.17 -18.04 1.99
C ALA A 172 -10.07 -16.91 2.51
N ASP A 173 -10.11 -16.67 3.83
CA ASP A 173 -10.88 -15.57 4.46
C ASP A 173 -10.48 -14.18 3.94
N PHE A 174 -9.26 -14.01 3.42
CA PHE A 174 -8.76 -12.77 2.85
C PHE A 174 -9.04 -12.63 1.34
N GLY A 175 -9.54 -13.69 0.70
CA GLY A 175 -9.90 -13.71 -0.73
C GLY A 175 -10.86 -12.61 -1.18
N PRO A 176 -11.87 -12.19 -0.39
CA PRO A 176 -12.76 -11.08 -0.76
C PRO A 176 -12.06 -9.73 -0.95
N LEU A 177 -10.82 -9.53 -0.48
CA LEU A 177 -10.09 -8.28 -0.72
C LEU A 177 -9.91 -7.95 -2.21
N LYS A 178 -9.96 -8.96 -3.09
CA LYS A 178 -9.95 -8.76 -4.55
C LYS A 178 -11.15 -7.94 -5.07
N ASP A 179 -12.23 -7.89 -4.29
CA ASP A 179 -13.45 -7.15 -4.63
C ASP A 179 -13.32 -5.64 -4.38
N ALA A 180 -12.27 -5.22 -3.66
CA ALA A 180 -11.82 -3.84 -3.60
C ALA A 180 -11.03 -3.48 -4.87
N ARG A 181 -10.02 -4.30 -5.18
CA ARG A 181 -9.24 -4.23 -6.42
C ARG A 181 -8.61 -5.62 -6.67
N PRO A 182 -8.64 -6.18 -7.89
CA PRO A 182 -8.10 -7.51 -8.15
C PRO A 182 -6.63 -7.68 -7.76
N GLN A 183 -5.85 -6.59 -7.82
CA GLN A 183 -4.43 -6.59 -7.42
C GLN A 183 -4.22 -6.59 -5.90
N THR A 184 -5.25 -6.29 -5.08
CA THR A 184 -5.11 -6.26 -3.61
C THR A 184 -4.86 -7.66 -3.04
N ALA A 185 -5.56 -8.66 -3.55
CA ALA A 185 -5.35 -10.06 -3.20
C ALA A 185 -5.34 -10.89 -4.51
N PRO A 186 -4.20 -10.92 -5.24
CA PRO A 186 -4.06 -11.74 -6.44
C PRO A 186 -4.21 -13.23 -6.13
N LYS A 187 -4.31 -14.04 -7.19
CA LYS A 187 -4.34 -15.50 -7.06
C LYS A 187 -3.14 -15.99 -6.24
N PRO A 188 -3.33 -16.88 -5.24
CA PRO A 188 -2.24 -17.52 -4.54
C PRO A 188 -1.30 -18.26 -5.50
N MET A 189 -0.02 -18.17 -5.23
CA MET A 189 1.06 -18.85 -5.95
C MET A 189 1.35 -20.18 -5.29
N SER A 190 1.53 -21.24 -6.08
CA SER A 190 1.93 -22.56 -5.57
C SER A 190 3.28 -23.01 -6.13
N GLU A 191 3.72 -22.41 -7.23
CA GLU A 191 4.95 -22.78 -7.93
C GLU A 191 6.10 -21.80 -7.63
N VAL A 192 7.31 -22.32 -7.42
CA VAL A 192 8.49 -21.50 -7.09
C VAL A 192 8.85 -20.48 -8.18
N HIS A 193 8.53 -20.76 -9.44
CA HIS A 193 8.74 -19.81 -10.53
C HIS A 193 7.83 -18.56 -10.38
N GLU A 194 6.57 -18.75 -10.00
CA GLU A 194 5.63 -17.65 -9.73
C GLU A 194 6.13 -16.79 -8.55
N LEU A 195 6.59 -17.44 -7.47
CA LEU A 195 7.21 -16.77 -6.33
C LEU A 195 8.44 -15.93 -6.75
N ARG A 196 9.33 -16.49 -7.58
CA ARG A 196 10.52 -15.79 -8.07
C ARG A 196 10.16 -14.57 -8.92
N GLN A 197 9.16 -14.69 -9.79
CA GLN A 197 8.65 -13.57 -10.56
C GLN A 197 8.09 -12.49 -9.63
N ARG A 198 7.24 -12.87 -8.68
CA ARG A 198 6.60 -11.94 -7.75
C ARG A 198 7.61 -11.23 -6.85
N LEU A 199 8.62 -11.93 -6.36
CA LEU A 199 9.74 -11.31 -5.64
C LEU A 199 10.42 -10.25 -6.51
N GLY A 200 10.67 -10.53 -7.79
CA GLY A 200 11.26 -9.56 -8.73
C GLY A 200 10.43 -8.28 -8.87
N GLU A 201 9.11 -8.40 -8.99
CA GLU A 201 8.18 -7.26 -9.02
C GLU A 201 8.22 -6.45 -7.73
N ILE A 202 8.21 -7.13 -6.57
CA ILE A 202 8.27 -6.45 -5.27
C ILE A 202 9.63 -5.76 -5.07
N PHE A 203 10.73 -6.34 -5.52
CA PHE A 203 12.05 -5.70 -5.48
C PHE A 203 12.09 -4.39 -6.28
N ALA A 204 11.52 -4.37 -7.48
CA ALA A 204 11.43 -3.15 -8.29
C ALA A 204 10.62 -2.06 -7.55
N HIS A 205 9.47 -2.43 -7.00
CA HIS A 205 8.63 -1.53 -6.18
C HIS A 205 9.37 -0.97 -4.96
N VAL A 206 10.12 -1.81 -4.25
CA VAL A 206 10.95 -1.39 -3.10
C VAL A 206 11.99 -0.36 -3.52
N GLN A 207 12.62 -0.52 -4.70
CA GLN A 207 13.60 0.44 -5.23
C GLN A 207 12.96 1.77 -5.62
N GLU A 208 11.79 1.73 -6.26
CA GLU A 208 11.02 2.93 -6.60
C GLU A 208 10.57 3.68 -5.34
N THR A 209 9.99 2.95 -4.39
CA THR A 209 9.55 3.51 -3.10
C THR A 209 10.73 4.09 -2.31
N ALA A 210 11.87 3.42 -2.27
CA ALA A 210 13.08 3.94 -1.63
C ALA A 210 13.58 5.24 -2.27
N SER A 211 13.47 5.37 -3.60
CA SER A 211 13.89 6.57 -4.32
C SER A 211 12.95 7.74 -4.04
N MET A 212 11.64 7.50 -4.07
CA MET A 212 10.62 8.47 -3.66
C MET A 212 10.83 8.94 -2.22
N LEU A 213 10.97 8.02 -1.27
CA LEU A 213 11.16 8.35 0.16
C LEU A 213 12.40 9.21 0.41
N LYS A 214 13.49 8.98 -0.34
CA LYS A 214 14.68 9.84 -0.30
C LYS A 214 14.40 11.25 -0.80
N GLN A 215 13.65 11.39 -1.89
CA GLN A 215 13.31 12.70 -2.47
C GLN A 215 12.46 13.54 -1.50
N VAL A 216 11.48 12.93 -0.85
CA VAL A 216 10.62 13.58 0.15
C VAL A 216 11.23 13.61 1.56
N GLN A 217 12.47 13.10 1.72
CA GLN A 217 13.20 13.03 2.99
C GLN A 217 12.43 12.34 4.12
N SER A 218 11.64 11.32 3.79
CA SER A 218 10.89 10.54 4.78
C SER A 218 11.59 9.21 5.07
N PRO A 219 11.68 8.77 6.34
CA PRO A 219 12.37 7.53 6.69
C PRO A 219 11.61 6.26 6.26
N SER A 220 10.27 6.33 6.18
CA SER A 220 9.42 5.20 5.82
C SER A 220 8.12 5.65 5.16
N LEU A 221 7.37 4.69 4.60
CA LEU A 221 6.11 4.97 3.94
C LEU A 221 5.04 5.41 4.94
N SER A 222 5.02 4.84 6.16
CA SER A 222 4.07 5.28 7.19
C SER A 222 4.36 6.70 7.66
N GLU A 223 5.62 7.09 7.85
CA GLU A 223 5.99 8.47 8.20
C GLU A 223 5.66 9.45 7.07
N TYR A 224 5.82 9.02 5.81
CA TYR A 224 5.42 9.84 4.66
C TYR A 224 3.91 10.07 4.64
N TRP A 225 3.10 9.03 4.89
CA TRP A 225 1.65 9.14 4.92
C TRP A 225 1.14 10.10 6.00
N LYS A 226 1.87 10.31 7.10
CA LYS A 226 1.51 11.33 8.11
C LYS A 226 1.57 12.76 7.57
N THR A 227 2.30 12.99 6.47
CA THR A 227 2.44 14.31 5.83
C THR A 227 1.42 14.55 4.71
N LEU A 228 0.60 13.56 4.37
CA LEU A 228 -0.31 13.59 3.23
C LEU A 228 -1.77 13.62 3.65
N ASP A 229 -2.60 14.33 2.87
CA ASP A 229 -4.06 14.29 3.00
C ASP A 229 -4.69 13.04 2.39
N THR A 230 -3.98 12.37 1.48
CA THR A 230 -4.36 11.07 0.89
C THR A 230 -3.13 10.17 0.79
N PRO A 231 -3.23 8.85 1.08
CA PRO A 231 -2.06 7.98 1.04
C PRO A 231 -1.52 7.90 -0.40
N GLU A 232 -0.19 7.84 -0.53
CA GLU A 232 0.49 7.64 -1.82
C GLU A 232 1.44 6.45 -1.76
N GLY A 233 1.53 5.70 -2.86
CA GLY A 233 2.29 4.44 -2.90
C GLY A 233 1.52 3.24 -2.34
N GLU A 234 2.15 2.07 -2.33
CA GLU A 234 1.51 0.80 -1.99
C GLU A 234 2.40 -0.01 -1.03
N TYR A 235 1.77 -0.78 -0.14
CA TYR A 235 2.41 -1.79 0.69
C TYR A 235 2.27 -3.18 0.07
N HIS A 236 3.40 -3.85 -0.17
CA HIS A 236 3.47 -5.23 -0.65
C HIS A 236 3.76 -6.20 0.49
N VAL A 237 2.78 -7.04 0.81
CA VAL A 237 2.89 -8.05 1.86
C VAL A 237 2.98 -9.40 1.19
N LEU A 238 4.09 -10.11 1.40
CA LEU A 238 4.26 -11.47 0.90
C LEU A 238 4.16 -12.44 2.08
N VAL A 239 3.10 -13.26 2.05
CA VAL A 239 2.90 -14.34 3.01
C VAL A 239 3.41 -15.63 2.41
N LEU A 240 4.31 -16.33 3.10
CA LEU A 240 4.78 -17.66 2.74
C LEU A 240 4.27 -18.66 3.77
N LEU A 241 3.54 -19.68 3.31
CA LEU A 241 3.08 -20.78 4.15
C LEU A 241 4.04 -21.96 4.06
N ASP A 242 4.23 -22.62 5.22
CA ASP A 242 5.00 -23.85 5.37
C ASP A 242 6.43 -23.78 4.83
N TYR A 243 7.11 -22.63 4.94
CA TYR A 243 8.53 -22.49 4.59
C TYR A 243 9.35 -23.54 5.38
N PRO A 244 10.31 -24.24 4.74
CA PRO A 244 10.85 -24.01 3.39
C PRO A 244 10.19 -24.82 2.26
N ALA A 245 9.02 -25.43 2.49
CA ALA A 245 8.38 -26.30 1.51
C ALA A 245 8.14 -25.60 0.16
N GLY A 246 8.41 -26.31 -0.93
CA GLY A 246 8.21 -25.80 -2.30
C GLY A 246 9.25 -24.79 -2.78
N LEU A 247 10.30 -24.47 -2.01
CA LEU A 247 11.38 -23.60 -2.46
C LEU A 247 12.57 -24.41 -3.01
N ASP A 248 13.13 -23.92 -4.11
CA ASP A 248 14.45 -24.33 -4.59
C ASP A 248 15.55 -23.41 -4.02
N LYS A 249 16.82 -23.79 -4.22
CA LYS A 249 17.99 -23.02 -3.78
C LYS A 249 17.95 -21.57 -4.25
N GLU A 250 17.54 -21.32 -5.49
CA GLU A 250 17.52 -19.96 -6.05
C GLU A 250 16.42 -19.11 -5.40
N GLY A 251 15.23 -19.68 -5.21
CA GLY A 251 14.10 -19.06 -4.53
C GLY A 251 14.45 -18.67 -3.09
N ALA A 252 15.06 -19.60 -2.34
CA ALA A 252 15.50 -19.33 -0.98
C ALA A 252 16.56 -18.21 -0.92
N GLN A 253 17.54 -18.22 -1.82
CA GLN A 253 18.54 -17.15 -1.90
C GLN A 253 17.95 -15.79 -2.26
N ARG A 254 16.94 -15.73 -3.14
CA ARG A 254 16.24 -14.49 -3.47
C ARG A 254 15.42 -13.97 -2.30
N LEU A 255 14.71 -14.87 -1.61
CA LEU A 255 13.95 -14.53 -0.41
C LEU A 255 14.86 -14.01 0.72
N ALA A 256 16.01 -14.66 0.94
CA ALA A 256 17.01 -14.21 1.91
C ALA A 256 17.62 -12.84 1.57
N LYS A 257 17.75 -12.48 0.29
CA LYS A 257 18.13 -11.11 -0.08
C LYS A 257 17.01 -10.13 0.20
N PHE A 258 15.76 -10.55 -0.01
CA PHE A 258 14.59 -9.72 0.17
C PHE A 258 14.35 -9.39 1.65
N SER A 259 14.55 -10.34 2.57
CA SER A 259 14.40 -10.15 4.02
C SER A 259 15.31 -9.09 4.64
N HIS A 260 16.29 -8.54 3.92
CA HIS A 260 17.11 -7.42 4.41
C HIS A 260 16.78 -6.07 3.77
N VAL A 261 15.94 -6.05 2.72
CA VAL A 261 15.59 -4.82 2.01
C VAL A 261 14.09 -4.53 1.99
N ALA A 262 13.27 -5.48 2.40
CA ALA A 262 11.81 -5.39 2.42
C ALA A 262 11.31 -4.48 3.55
N ASN A 263 11.74 -3.22 3.60
CA ASN A 263 11.33 -2.25 4.62
C ASN A 263 10.89 -0.89 4.02
N LYS A 264 10.79 -0.80 2.69
CA LYS A 264 10.32 0.39 1.95
C LYS A 264 9.05 0.05 1.19
N GLY A 265 7.93 0.00 1.90
CA GLY A 265 6.62 -0.32 1.30
C GLY A 265 6.46 -1.80 0.93
N ALA A 266 7.25 -2.68 1.52
CA ALA A 266 7.03 -4.13 1.43
C ALA A 266 7.49 -4.79 2.74
N PHE A 267 7.01 -6.00 3.05
CA PHE A 267 7.51 -6.84 4.16
C PHE A 267 7.03 -8.29 4.04
N LEU A 268 7.65 -9.20 4.80
CA LEU A 268 7.37 -10.65 4.81
C LEU A 268 6.53 -11.09 6.02
N ILE A 269 5.70 -12.11 5.80
CA ILE A 269 5.10 -12.93 6.87
C ILE A 269 5.37 -14.40 6.52
N VAL A 270 6.24 -15.07 7.26
CA VAL A 270 6.70 -16.42 6.94
C VAL A 270 6.22 -17.38 8.02
N LEU A 271 5.38 -18.35 7.67
CA LEU A 271 5.13 -19.52 8.51
C LEU A 271 6.23 -20.55 8.24
N ARG A 272 7.12 -20.75 9.20
CA ARG A 272 8.25 -21.69 9.13
C ARG A 272 7.93 -22.96 9.91
N THR A 273 8.12 -24.12 9.30
CA THR A 273 7.92 -25.42 9.94
C THR A 273 9.27 -26.07 10.25
N LEU A 274 9.52 -26.35 11.52
CA LEU A 274 10.80 -26.83 12.04
C LEU A 274 11.09 -28.32 11.73
N ASP A 275 10.06 -29.09 11.39
CA ASP A 275 10.19 -30.54 11.17
C ASP A 275 10.66 -30.92 9.76
N HIS A 276 10.90 -29.95 8.88
CA HIS A 276 11.45 -30.19 7.56
C HIS A 276 12.98 -30.26 7.61
N ASP A 277 13.55 -31.38 7.18
CA ASP A 277 14.98 -31.45 6.88
C ASP A 277 15.32 -30.45 5.77
N MET A 278 16.36 -29.64 6.02
CA MET A 278 16.83 -28.62 5.08
C MET A 278 18.20 -29.01 4.52
N ASP A 279 18.34 -28.88 3.20
CA ASP A 279 19.66 -28.94 2.56
C ASP A 279 20.55 -27.78 3.03
N GLU A 280 21.88 -27.99 3.04
CA GLU A 280 22.88 -27.03 3.54
C GLU A 280 22.75 -25.61 2.93
N ASP A 281 22.41 -25.54 1.65
CA ASP A 281 22.16 -24.28 0.94
C ASP A 281 20.91 -23.55 1.44
N LEU A 282 19.86 -24.29 1.81
CA LEU A 282 18.63 -23.74 2.36
C LEU A 282 18.83 -23.30 3.81
N VAL A 283 19.66 -24.01 4.59
CA VAL A 283 20.04 -23.62 5.96
C VAL A 283 20.69 -22.23 5.96
N THR A 284 21.64 -22.00 5.05
CA THR A 284 22.30 -20.69 4.94
C THR A 284 21.32 -19.56 4.56
N ALA A 285 20.31 -19.86 3.74
CA ALA A 285 19.27 -18.89 3.39
C ALA A 285 18.31 -18.63 4.56
N ASP A 286 17.94 -19.68 5.29
CA ASP A 286 17.09 -19.63 6.47
C ASP A 286 17.68 -18.76 7.58
N GLU A 287 18.96 -18.93 7.91
CA GLU A 287 19.67 -18.09 8.89
C GLU A 287 19.64 -16.61 8.51
N LYS A 288 19.80 -16.30 7.21
CA LYS A 288 19.72 -14.92 6.72
C LYS A 288 18.32 -14.35 6.87
N ILE A 289 17.29 -15.13 6.52
CA ILE A 289 15.89 -14.70 6.69
C ILE A 289 15.60 -14.43 8.17
N LEU A 290 15.98 -15.34 9.07
CA LEU A 290 15.83 -15.18 10.52
C LEU A 290 16.58 -13.96 11.06
N SER A 291 17.77 -13.65 10.53
CA SER A 291 18.53 -12.47 10.96
C SER A 291 17.95 -11.14 10.47
N GLY A 292 17.18 -11.17 9.37
CA GLY A 292 16.59 -9.97 8.76
C GLY A 292 15.19 -9.64 9.28
N CYS A 293 14.47 -10.62 9.85
CA CYS A 293 13.08 -10.50 10.28
C CYS A 293 12.91 -10.66 11.79
N GLU A 294 11.78 -10.19 12.32
CA GLU A 294 11.37 -10.54 13.68
C GLU A 294 11.07 -12.04 13.76
N HIS A 295 11.41 -12.69 14.86
CA HIS A 295 11.24 -14.14 15.00
C HIS A 295 10.33 -14.47 16.18
N VAL A 296 9.22 -15.12 15.89
CA VAL A 296 8.24 -15.61 16.86
C VAL A 296 8.25 -17.14 16.83
N ILE A 297 8.42 -17.78 17.97
CA ILE A 297 8.39 -19.23 18.13
C ILE A 297 7.10 -19.60 18.86
N VAL A 298 6.30 -20.47 18.24
CA VAL A 298 5.01 -20.92 18.77
C VAL A 298 5.17 -22.25 19.49
N HIS A 299 4.95 -22.21 20.80
CA HIS A 299 4.90 -23.37 21.68
C HIS A 299 3.43 -23.76 21.94
N PRO A 300 3.14 -24.97 22.47
CA PRO A 300 1.75 -25.41 22.69
C PRO A 300 0.92 -24.49 23.59
N HIS A 301 1.54 -23.77 24.52
CA HIS A 301 0.87 -22.94 25.53
C HIS A 301 1.45 -21.54 25.67
N SER A 302 2.34 -21.14 24.77
CA SER A 302 2.98 -19.82 24.79
C SER A 302 3.55 -19.46 23.44
N ILE A 303 3.82 -18.18 23.26
CA ILE A 303 4.69 -17.66 22.21
C ILE A 303 5.92 -17.01 22.82
N GLU A 304 7.05 -17.21 22.16
CA GLU A 304 8.34 -16.62 22.47
C GLU A 304 8.75 -15.70 21.32
N ILE A 305 9.34 -14.55 21.64
CA ILE A 305 9.85 -13.60 20.63
C ILE A 305 11.35 -13.49 20.81
N ALA A 306 12.11 -13.71 19.74
CA ALA A 306 13.56 -13.72 19.80
C ALA A 306 14.11 -12.38 20.28
N GLY A 307 14.88 -12.40 21.37
CA GLY A 307 15.45 -11.21 21.99
C GLY A 307 14.52 -10.45 22.93
N TYR A 308 13.31 -10.97 23.19
CA TYR A 308 12.52 -10.58 24.36
C TYR A 308 12.93 -11.44 25.55
N PRO A 309 12.69 -11.00 26.80
CA PRO A 309 12.90 -11.85 27.96
C PRO A 309 12.11 -13.16 27.85
N PRO A 310 12.63 -14.27 28.37
CA PRO A 310 11.95 -15.56 28.26
C PRO A 310 10.55 -15.53 28.87
N SER A 311 9.64 -16.27 28.25
CA SER A 311 8.22 -16.36 28.63
C SER A 311 7.98 -17.11 29.95
N ASP A 312 9.02 -17.64 30.59
CA ASP A 312 8.90 -18.31 31.90
C ASP A 312 8.41 -17.37 33.01
N ARG A 313 8.49 -16.06 32.80
CA ARG A 313 8.00 -15.03 33.72
C ARG A 313 6.56 -14.57 33.45
N PHE A 314 5.98 -14.86 32.28
CA PHE A 314 4.66 -14.35 31.87
C PHE A 314 3.91 -15.32 30.94
N GLN A 315 2.62 -15.54 31.17
CA GLN A 315 1.82 -16.36 30.24
C GLN A 315 1.48 -15.54 29.00
N THR A 316 1.71 -16.12 27.82
CA THR A 316 1.39 -15.49 26.54
C THR A 316 0.30 -16.24 25.82
N HIS A 317 -0.66 -15.52 25.23
CA HIS A 317 -1.78 -16.11 24.51
C HIS A 317 -1.91 -15.51 23.10
N ILE A 318 -2.09 -16.38 22.10
CA ILE A 318 -2.44 -15.96 20.74
C ILE A 318 -3.91 -15.58 20.73
N SER A 319 -4.22 -14.35 20.35
CA SER A 319 -5.60 -13.92 20.16
C SER A 319 -5.98 -14.08 18.69
N TYR A 320 -6.89 -15.03 18.41
CA TYR A 320 -7.47 -15.24 17.09
C TYR A 320 -8.98 -15.36 17.21
N ASP A 321 -9.69 -14.52 16.44
CA ASP A 321 -11.13 -14.59 16.29
C ASP A 321 -11.49 -14.55 14.80
N SER A 322 -11.96 -15.69 14.29
CA SER A 322 -12.37 -15.84 12.89
C SER A 322 -13.50 -14.87 12.48
N THR A 323 -14.38 -14.48 13.41
CA THR A 323 -15.43 -13.50 13.13
C THR A 323 -14.86 -12.10 12.98
N ALA A 324 -13.93 -11.70 13.87
CA ALA A 324 -13.23 -10.43 13.75
C ALA A 324 -12.43 -10.32 12.44
N VAL A 325 -11.76 -11.40 12.01
CA VAL A 325 -11.04 -11.43 10.72
C VAL A 325 -11.99 -11.16 9.55
N ARG A 326 -13.15 -11.83 9.54
CA ARG A 326 -14.14 -11.65 8.47
C ARG A 326 -14.70 -10.23 8.45
N ASP A 327 -14.98 -9.66 9.62
CA ASP A 327 -15.49 -8.29 9.75
C ASP A 327 -14.47 -7.27 9.26
N VAL A 328 -13.20 -7.43 9.63
CA VAL A 328 -12.10 -6.58 9.14
C VAL A 328 -12.00 -6.62 7.61
N VAL A 329 -12.04 -7.80 7.00
CA VAL A 329 -11.99 -7.93 5.53
C VAL A 329 -13.21 -7.27 4.87
N LYS A 330 -14.40 -7.48 5.42
CA LYS A 330 -15.64 -6.87 4.91
C LYS A 330 -15.59 -5.35 4.99
N ASP A 331 -15.10 -4.81 6.10
CA ASP A 331 -14.93 -3.38 6.29
C ASP A 331 -13.89 -2.80 5.34
N ALA A 332 -12.74 -3.46 5.18
CA ALA A 332 -11.71 -3.03 4.23
C ALA A 332 -12.26 -2.94 2.78
N VAL A 333 -13.06 -3.92 2.35
CA VAL A 333 -13.71 -3.92 1.03
C VAL A 333 -14.76 -2.82 0.91
N ARG A 334 -15.60 -2.65 1.94
CA ARG A 334 -16.61 -1.58 1.97
C ARG A 334 -15.96 -0.20 1.86
N THR A 335 -14.99 0.08 2.72
CA THR A 335 -14.26 1.36 2.75
C THR A 335 -13.57 1.62 1.41
N ALA A 336 -12.96 0.61 0.79
CA ALA A 336 -12.33 0.79 -0.52
C ALA A 336 -13.32 1.10 -1.66
N ARG A 337 -14.53 0.56 -1.61
CA ARG A 337 -15.60 0.87 -2.58
C ARG A 337 -16.19 2.26 -2.40
N GLU A 338 -16.21 2.74 -1.16
CA GLU A 338 -16.71 4.06 -0.79
C GLU A 338 -15.63 5.15 -0.93
N ALA A 339 -14.36 4.76 -0.94
CA ALA A 339 -13.22 5.66 -1.08
C ALA A 339 -13.32 6.45 -2.39
N LYS A 340 -13.42 7.77 -2.25
CA LYS A 340 -13.29 8.71 -3.36
C LYS A 340 -11.83 9.15 -3.41
N GLY A 341 -11.22 9.08 -4.59
CA GLY A 341 -9.89 9.64 -4.80
C GLY A 341 -9.86 11.15 -4.52
N PRO A 342 -8.66 11.76 -4.41
CA PRO A 342 -8.54 13.20 -4.24
C PRO A 342 -9.26 13.93 -5.38
N VAL A 343 -10.02 14.96 -5.04
CA VAL A 343 -10.67 15.82 -6.05
C VAL A 343 -9.60 16.79 -6.56
N ILE A 344 -9.10 16.54 -7.76
CA ILE A 344 -8.16 17.43 -8.45
C ILE A 344 -8.95 18.57 -9.09
N PRO A 345 -8.74 19.85 -8.70
CA PRO A 345 -9.44 20.97 -9.33
C PRO A 345 -9.11 21.03 -10.83
N LEU A 346 -10.11 21.22 -11.70
CA LEU A 346 -9.91 21.27 -13.15
C LEU A 346 -8.80 22.26 -13.56
N GLN A 347 -8.71 23.41 -12.90
CA GLN A 347 -7.68 24.42 -13.16
C GLN A 347 -6.26 23.90 -12.95
N SER A 348 -6.04 22.98 -12.01
CA SER A 348 -4.72 22.36 -11.81
C SER A 348 -4.40 21.41 -12.96
N VAL A 349 -5.37 20.61 -13.40
CA VAL A 349 -5.22 19.73 -14.58
C VAL A 349 -4.90 20.52 -15.85
N LEU A 350 -5.58 21.67 -16.04
CA LEU A 350 -5.32 22.56 -17.19
C LEU A 350 -3.91 23.18 -17.14
N ARG A 351 -3.45 23.61 -15.95
CA ARG A 351 -2.13 24.23 -15.76
C ARG A 351 -0.96 23.26 -15.84
N ASP A 352 -1.19 21.99 -15.54
CA ASP A 352 -0.17 20.93 -15.63
C ASP A 352 0.33 20.66 -17.05
N SER A 353 -0.37 21.19 -18.06
CA SER A 353 -0.04 20.94 -19.46
C SER A 353 1.06 21.84 -20.03
N ASP A 354 1.58 22.83 -19.28
CA ASP A 354 2.42 23.93 -19.79
C ASP A 354 1.79 24.68 -20.99
N VAL A 355 0.50 24.45 -21.27
CA VAL A 355 -0.23 25.03 -22.39
C VAL A 355 -0.82 26.36 -21.98
N GLU A 356 -0.51 27.41 -22.74
CA GLU A 356 -1.21 28.68 -22.66
C GLU A 356 -2.54 28.64 -23.43
N PHE A 357 -3.49 29.45 -22.98
CA PHE A 357 -4.81 29.55 -23.58
C PHE A 357 -4.73 29.81 -25.10
N TRP A 358 -5.28 28.88 -25.89
CA TRP A 358 -5.36 28.94 -27.35
C TRP A 358 -4.02 29.07 -28.09
N GLN A 359 -2.96 28.47 -27.54
CA GLN A 359 -1.64 28.47 -28.19
C GLN A 359 -1.21 27.12 -28.75
N SER A 360 -1.99 26.06 -28.55
CA SER A 360 -1.67 24.75 -29.13
C SER A 360 -2.11 24.65 -30.59
N SER A 361 -1.37 23.86 -31.37
CA SER A 361 -1.72 23.55 -32.76
C SER A 361 -2.22 22.11 -32.92
N ALA A 362 -3.34 21.93 -33.61
CA ALA A 362 -4.00 20.66 -33.86
C ALA A 362 -3.38 19.86 -35.04
N ILE A 363 -2.32 20.38 -35.68
CA ILE A 363 -1.67 19.77 -36.87
C ILE A 363 -1.24 18.32 -36.60
N ASP A 364 -0.58 18.07 -35.46
CA ASP A 364 -0.10 16.74 -35.08
C ASP A 364 -1.14 15.92 -34.30
N GLY A 365 -2.32 16.50 -34.08
CA GLY A 365 -3.43 15.96 -33.31
C GLY A 365 -3.77 16.78 -32.07
N LEU A 366 -4.70 16.26 -31.29
CA LEU A 366 -5.26 16.89 -30.10
C LEU A 366 -4.81 16.14 -28.85
N GLU A 367 -4.32 16.86 -27.84
CA GLU A 367 -3.91 16.30 -26.57
C GLU A 367 -4.51 17.08 -25.39
N THR A 368 -4.85 16.39 -24.32
CA THR A 368 -5.32 17.02 -23.07
C THR A 368 -5.02 16.15 -21.86
N VAL A 369 -4.72 16.80 -20.73
CA VAL A 369 -4.58 16.12 -19.44
C VAL A 369 -5.97 15.90 -18.84
N ILE A 370 -6.26 14.69 -18.39
CA ILE A 370 -7.57 14.32 -17.82
C ILE A 370 -7.53 14.01 -16.32
N GLY A 371 -6.33 13.94 -15.74
CA GLY A 371 -6.10 13.63 -14.34
C GLY A 371 -4.63 13.32 -14.08
N ARG A 372 -4.36 12.62 -12.99
CA ARG A 372 -3.01 12.18 -12.61
C ARG A 372 -3.00 10.69 -12.27
N TYR A 373 -1.89 10.03 -12.57
CA TYR A 373 -1.58 8.69 -12.11
C TYR A 373 -0.20 8.69 -11.47
N GLN A 374 -0.09 8.35 -10.18
CA GLN A 374 1.19 8.39 -9.44
C GLN A 374 1.92 9.73 -9.61
N ASN A 375 1.16 10.83 -9.51
CA ASN A 375 1.60 12.22 -9.71
C ASN A 375 2.00 12.61 -11.15
N GLU A 376 2.01 11.68 -12.11
CA GLU A 376 2.23 11.96 -13.53
C GLU A 376 0.93 12.37 -14.23
N PRO A 377 0.96 13.34 -15.16
CA PRO A 377 -0.20 13.72 -15.96
C PRO A 377 -0.74 12.55 -16.78
N LEU A 378 -2.03 12.25 -16.64
CA LEU A 378 -2.72 11.28 -17.48
C LEU A 378 -3.25 11.99 -18.72
N ILE A 379 -2.70 11.67 -19.90
CA ILE A 379 -2.96 12.38 -21.16
C ILE A 379 -3.85 11.54 -22.08
N VAL A 380 -4.90 12.16 -22.62
CA VAL A 380 -5.68 11.66 -23.76
C VAL A 380 -5.17 12.28 -25.04
N ARG A 381 -5.04 11.47 -26.09
CA ARG A 381 -4.56 11.88 -27.41
C ARG A 381 -5.52 11.45 -28.51
N LEU A 382 -5.83 12.35 -29.43
CA LEU A 382 -6.58 12.07 -30.65
C LEU A 382 -5.73 12.46 -31.86
N ARG A 383 -5.36 11.50 -32.71
CA ARG A 383 -4.46 11.73 -33.84
C ARG A 383 -4.98 11.10 -35.14
N GLY A 384 -4.84 11.82 -36.25
CA GLY A 384 -5.21 11.32 -37.58
C GLY A 384 -4.18 10.36 -38.19
N ALA A 385 -2.94 10.35 -37.70
CA ALA A 385 -1.86 9.52 -38.22
C ALA A 385 -0.78 9.21 -37.17
N SER A 386 0.05 8.20 -37.46
CA SER A 386 1.32 7.89 -36.78
C SER A 386 1.28 7.61 -35.25
N PRO A 387 0.65 6.52 -34.78
CA PRO A 387 -0.42 5.75 -35.41
C PRO A 387 -1.77 6.49 -35.28
N PRO A 388 -2.75 6.23 -36.18
CA PRO A 388 -4.05 6.87 -36.08
C PRO A 388 -4.81 6.39 -34.83
N ILE A 389 -5.15 7.35 -33.96
CA ILE A 389 -5.98 7.15 -32.77
C ILE A 389 -7.07 8.23 -32.81
N ALA A 390 -7.90 8.19 -33.85
CA ALA A 390 -8.86 9.26 -34.12
C ALA A 390 -10.09 9.23 -33.21
N ASN A 391 -10.37 8.09 -32.57
CA ASN A 391 -11.59 7.85 -31.83
C ASN A 391 -11.30 7.38 -30.41
N MET A 392 -12.21 7.70 -29.49
CA MET A 392 -12.18 7.26 -28.10
C MET A 392 -13.56 6.74 -27.68
N LEU A 393 -13.58 5.67 -26.89
CA LEU A 393 -14.79 5.11 -26.28
C LEU A 393 -14.66 5.18 -24.76
N ILE A 394 -15.64 5.78 -24.09
CA ILE A 394 -15.70 5.87 -22.63
C ILE A 394 -16.86 5.01 -22.12
N GLY A 395 -16.54 3.96 -21.35
CA GLY A 395 -17.50 3.06 -20.72
C GLY A 395 -17.49 3.17 -19.19
N GLY A 396 -18.56 2.70 -18.55
CA GLY A 396 -18.67 2.70 -17.08
C GLY A 396 -20.12 2.68 -16.59
N ALA A 397 -20.36 2.27 -15.35
CA ALA A 397 -21.68 2.26 -14.75
C ALA A 397 -22.19 3.68 -14.43
N VAL A 398 -23.47 3.80 -14.07
CA VAL A 398 -24.05 5.07 -13.58
C VAL A 398 -23.29 5.51 -12.31
N GLY A 399 -22.97 6.81 -12.20
CA GLY A 399 -22.26 7.37 -11.04
C GLY A 399 -20.73 7.24 -11.06
N GLN A 400 -20.13 6.53 -12.02
CA GLN A 400 -18.66 6.37 -12.10
C GLN A 400 -17.90 7.56 -12.73
N GLY A 401 -18.56 8.72 -12.88
CA GLY A 401 -17.88 9.93 -13.36
C GLY A 401 -17.67 10.05 -14.87
N LYS A 402 -18.33 9.24 -15.72
CA LYS A 402 -18.24 9.32 -17.19
C LYS A 402 -18.47 10.74 -17.74
N SER A 403 -19.57 11.39 -17.34
CA SER A 403 -19.88 12.75 -17.78
C SER A 403 -18.80 13.73 -17.35
N ASN A 404 -18.30 13.58 -16.12
CA ASN A 404 -17.23 14.44 -15.59
C ASN A 404 -15.93 14.29 -16.39
N LEU A 405 -15.54 13.06 -16.72
CA LEU A 405 -14.39 12.80 -17.57
C LEU A 405 -14.55 13.43 -18.96
N LEU A 406 -15.73 13.27 -19.58
CA LEU A 406 -16.03 13.86 -20.89
C LEU A 406 -15.95 15.39 -20.86
N LEU A 407 -16.48 16.02 -19.81
CA LEU A 407 -16.38 17.46 -19.61
C LEU A 407 -14.93 17.91 -19.43
N ASN A 408 -14.13 17.19 -18.64
CA ASN A 408 -12.71 17.48 -18.48
C ASN A 408 -11.96 17.45 -19.82
N ILE A 409 -12.24 16.45 -20.66
CA ILE A 409 -11.68 16.35 -22.01
C ILE A 409 -12.06 17.58 -22.84
N VAL A 410 -13.35 17.91 -22.89
CA VAL A 410 -13.83 19.08 -23.66
C VAL A 410 -13.16 20.36 -23.16
N TYR A 411 -13.15 20.62 -21.86
CA TYR A 411 -12.52 21.82 -21.29
C TYR A 411 -11.02 21.88 -21.57
N GLY A 412 -10.29 20.78 -21.45
CA GLY A 412 -8.86 20.79 -21.70
C GLY A 412 -8.52 21.01 -23.18
N LEU A 413 -9.27 20.40 -24.10
CA LEU A 413 -9.10 20.65 -25.52
C LEU A 413 -9.45 22.10 -25.91
N THR A 414 -10.55 22.64 -25.40
CA THR A 414 -11.01 23.99 -25.78
C THR A 414 -10.23 25.10 -25.08
N TYR A 415 -9.53 24.77 -23.99
CA TYR A 415 -8.53 25.64 -23.37
C TYR A 415 -7.24 25.69 -24.21
N ALA A 416 -6.78 24.55 -24.69
CA ALA A 416 -5.52 24.43 -25.42
C ALA A 416 -5.59 24.93 -26.87
N TYR A 417 -6.64 24.54 -27.60
CA TYR A 417 -6.75 24.75 -29.04
C TYR A 417 -7.73 25.90 -29.35
N PRO A 418 -7.37 26.82 -30.26
CA PRO A 418 -8.26 27.89 -30.70
C PRO A 418 -9.47 27.36 -31.50
N PRO A 419 -10.62 28.04 -31.52
CA PRO A 419 -11.81 27.61 -32.27
C PRO A 419 -11.60 27.56 -33.79
N GLU A 420 -10.59 28.24 -34.31
CA GLU A 420 -10.16 28.16 -35.71
C GLU A 420 -9.54 26.79 -36.05
N GLU A 421 -9.00 26.08 -35.05
CA GLU A 421 -8.38 24.75 -35.23
C GLU A 421 -9.19 23.60 -34.62
N LEU A 422 -10.19 23.89 -33.78
CA LEU A 422 -11.05 22.88 -33.15
C LEU A 422 -12.53 23.27 -33.18
N GLU A 423 -13.30 22.49 -33.93
CA GLU A 423 -14.77 22.57 -33.99
C GLU A 423 -15.41 21.37 -33.27
N LEU A 424 -16.41 21.64 -32.42
CA LEU A 424 -17.13 20.65 -31.62
C LEU A 424 -18.60 20.52 -32.04
N TYR A 425 -19.00 19.28 -32.29
CA TYR A 425 -20.39 18.86 -32.48
C TYR A 425 -20.79 18.00 -31.30
N LEU A 426 -21.58 18.58 -30.39
CA LEU A 426 -21.94 17.97 -29.10
C LEU A 426 -23.38 17.46 -29.14
N LEU A 427 -23.52 16.14 -29.07
CA LEU A 427 -24.81 15.44 -29.10
C LEU A 427 -25.06 14.73 -27.77
N ASP A 428 -26.15 15.07 -27.09
CA ASP A 428 -26.59 14.40 -25.86
C ASP A 428 -27.98 13.79 -26.05
N PHE A 429 -28.00 12.46 -26.22
CA PHE A 429 -29.21 11.65 -26.41
C PHE A 429 -29.99 11.38 -25.11
N LYS A 430 -29.54 11.91 -23.96
CA LYS A 430 -30.19 11.73 -22.66
C LYS A 430 -31.05 12.98 -22.31
N GLU A 431 -30.98 13.44 -21.06
CA GLU A 431 -31.75 14.57 -20.55
C GLU A 431 -31.11 15.94 -20.88
N GLY A 432 -30.05 15.99 -21.70
CA GLY A 432 -29.51 17.23 -22.26
C GLY A 432 -28.91 18.21 -21.25
N LEU A 433 -28.64 17.79 -20.01
CA LEU A 433 -28.15 18.68 -18.96
C LEU A 433 -26.63 18.89 -19.01
N GLU A 434 -25.88 17.94 -19.57
CA GLU A 434 -24.42 17.94 -19.48
C GLU A 434 -23.81 19.01 -20.38
N PHE A 435 -24.23 19.11 -21.65
CA PHE A 435 -23.62 20.07 -22.59
C PHE A 435 -24.31 21.43 -22.65
N LYS A 436 -25.46 21.60 -21.97
CA LYS A 436 -26.15 22.89 -21.91
C LYS A 436 -25.26 24.04 -21.45
N LYS A 437 -24.26 23.73 -20.61
CA LYS A 437 -23.26 24.68 -20.10
C LYS A 437 -22.36 25.31 -21.17
N PHE A 438 -22.34 24.76 -22.38
CA PHE A 438 -21.57 25.29 -23.51
C PHE A 438 -22.39 26.18 -24.44
N GLY A 439 -23.71 26.19 -24.27
CA GLY A 439 -24.59 27.11 -24.99
C GLY A 439 -24.61 28.50 -24.37
N PRO A 440 -25.20 29.48 -25.07
CA PRO A 440 -25.39 30.81 -24.52
C PRO A 440 -26.25 30.77 -23.25
N ASP A 441 -25.91 31.61 -22.29
CA ASP A 441 -26.75 31.84 -21.13
C ASP A 441 -28.03 32.64 -21.49
N LYS A 442 -28.80 33.04 -20.48
CA LYS A 442 -30.07 33.76 -20.69
C LYS A 442 -29.91 35.11 -21.39
N ASN A 443 -28.71 35.68 -21.38
CA ASN A 443 -28.38 36.96 -22.01
C ASN A 443 -27.77 36.77 -23.41
N GLY A 444 -27.59 35.53 -23.88
CA GLY A 444 -26.90 35.25 -25.14
C GLY A 444 -25.38 35.22 -25.01
N GLU A 445 -24.85 35.26 -23.80
CA GLU A 445 -23.42 35.40 -23.51
C GLU A 445 -22.83 34.09 -22.97
N ASN A 446 -21.51 34.04 -22.74
CA ASN A 446 -20.83 32.92 -22.06
C ASN A 446 -20.95 31.55 -22.76
N TRP A 447 -21.17 31.52 -24.07
CA TRP A 447 -21.10 30.28 -24.84
C TRP A 447 -19.65 29.81 -25.05
N LEU A 448 -19.48 28.57 -25.51
CA LEU A 448 -18.18 28.02 -25.91
C LEU A 448 -17.93 28.19 -27.43
N PRO A 449 -16.86 28.89 -27.87
CA PRO A 449 -16.60 29.17 -29.28
C PRO A 449 -16.48 27.98 -30.19
N HIS A 450 -15.96 26.91 -29.64
CA HIS A 450 -15.75 25.67 -30.35
C HIS A 450 -17.08 24.96 -30.65
N ALA A 451 -18.17 25.25 -29.93
CA ALA A 451 -19.42 24.52 -30.05
C ALA A 451 -20.28 25.01 -31.24
N SER A 452 -19.99 24.51 -32.44
CA SER A 452 -20.76 24.82 -33.65
C SER A 452 -22.13 24.16 -33.72
N LEU A 453 -22.28 23.01 -33.06
CA LEU A 453 -23.57 22.36 -32.88
C LEU A 453 -23.71 21.84 -31.45
N LEU A 454 -24.79 22.26 -30.80
CA LEU A 454 -25.19 21.78 -29.50
C LEU A 454 -26.61 21.22 -29.59
N SER A 455 -26.76 19.89 -29.52
CA SER A 455 -28.08 19.24 -29.49
C SER A 455 -28.37 18.74 -28.08
N LEU A 456 -29.35 19.38 -27.43
CA LEU A 456 -29.87 19.00 -26.13
C LEU A 456 -31.17 18.21 -26.35
N HIS A 457 -31.25 16.98 -25.84
CA HIS A 457 -32.36 16.05 -26.11
C HIS A 457 -32.41 15.54 -27.55
N THR A 458 -31.26 15.09 -28.05
CA THR A 458 -31.08 14.65 -29.44
C THR A 458 -32.05 13.51 -29.78
N ARG A 459 -33.00 13.73 -30.69
CA ARG A 459 -33.73 12.67 -31.38
C ARG A 459 -32.82 12.08 -32.46
N GLN A 460 -33.12 10.87 -32.94
CA GLN A 460 -32.32 10.24 -34.01
C GLN A 460 -32.15 11.15 -35.25
N GLU A 461 -33.16 11.97 -35.55
CA GLU A 461 -33.16 12.96 -36.63
C GLU A 461 -32.12 14.06 -36.44
N ASP A 462 -31.88 14.52 -35.21
CA ASP A 462 -30.92 15.58 -34.88
C ASP A 462 -29.47 15.09 -35.08
N GLY A 463 -29.21 13.81 -34.82
CA GLY A 463 -27.93 13.16 -35.13
C GLY A 463 -27.67 13.08 -36.63
N LEU A 464 -28.70 12.82 -37.45
CA LEU A 464 -28.57 12.82 -38.91
C LEU A 464 -28.27 14.22 -39.45
N ILE A 465 -28.85 15.27 -38.87
CA ILE A 465 -28.57 16.66 -39.23
C ILE A 465 -27.10 17.00 -38.92
N ALA A 466 -26.61 16.60 -37.75
CA ALA A 466 -25.20 16.79 -37.37
C ALA A 466 -24.24 16.15 -38.39
N LEU A 467 -24.49 14.89 -38.75
CA LEU A 467 -23.66 14.16 -39.72
C LEU A 467 -23.71 14.79 -41.11
N ARG A 468 -24.88 15.25 -41.57
CA ARG A 468 -25.01 15.95 -42.86
C ARG A 468 -24.24 17.27 -42.88
N ASN A 469 -24.28 18.03 -41.79
CA ASN A 469 -23.52 19.28 -41.66
C ASN A 469 -22.01 19.02 -41.73
N ILE A 470 -21.52 17.98 -41.05
CA ILE A 470 -20.10 17.59 -41.12
C ILE A 470 -19.73 17.18 -42.55
N GLN A 471 -20.54 16.36 -43.22
CA GLN A 471 -20.30 15.94 -44.60
C GLN A 471 -20.29 17.07 -45.63
N GLN A 472 -20.93 18.20 -45.35
CA GLN A 472 -20.90 19.36 -46.27
C GLN A 472 -19.67 20.24 -46.08
N ARG A 473 -18.93 20.07 -44.97
CA ARG A 473 -17.77 20.89 -44.60
C ARG A 473 -16.43 20.20 -44.83
N VAL A 474 -16.44 18.86 -44.89
CA VAL A 474 -15.30 18.02 -45.33
C VAL A 474 -15.41 17.80 -46.83
#